data_AF-A0A0F9LEU9-F1
#
_entry.id   AF-A0A0F9LEU9-F1
#
_cell.length_a   1.000
_cell.length_b   1.000
_cell.length_c   1.000
_cell.angle_alpha   90.00
_cell.angle_beta   90.00
_cell.angle_gamma   90.00
#
_symmetry.space_group_name_H-M   'P 1'
#
loop_
_entity.id
_entity.type
_entity.pdbx_description
1 polymer ?
#
loop_
_entity_poly.entity_id
_entity_poly.type
_entity_poly.pdbx_seq_one_letter_code
_entity_poly.pdbx_strand_id
1 'polypeptide(L)'
;YIEAPLTVPTGVILATMSALQRQATIVASVAISPLVTLSPGSEIEGFALTGANGVGGIGLLAGTAGVSAIARNIAGTDCTTNFHVTGGATLSALALSASRAAVADAGTTGYLVDSGSVFECSTLQVLGSAGAPFVDGLLVTGVGSRASVSVARSDDNTDGFHADDGGLLELATGLSARCTNALHIGAAGTGGTMRTFSVSITAATLCILIDGANGTWFDNGSLIDESLMTIADGASVTISVLSETPLTGEQSQLIIAELHVGTDQFPQESAFGEGDSHVRGLSVLKSVSLDVGAFTDITAILESPAGSSVTAFTTGAINNTLFIGGDRTFQGIKLDTTTAIALGAGALVLEVSDGAGGWIAIDVCVCDSVLPYLSHGQTIFGRVAFEQIRFEDLSGVAWVAQAINAITKFWLRIRVITAGLGTNPVIESLKLGTNRTEINADGILEFFGTAEPVKEIIMHQRLLDDLTGSGSPGNAALVFSANITTTPIDNSFTNNNLDGLAAIVTVPEGLDTSRPVVLDVHWIPAVNGAGDVEWETNLVEVPLGASIDGSLPEVSNALIHVIGAGSIDVLQQSLLPFRITELAPGDQFVFSLFRDARAGNPQDTLAGNVEVVSIEMHGTFWR
;
A
#
# COMPACT_ATOMS: atom_id res chain seq x y z
N TYR A 1 8.42 8.46 -59.98
CA TYR A 1 7.61 9.66 -59.72
C TYR A 1 6.22 9.42 -60.25
N ILE A 2 5.20 9.63 -59.43
CA ILE A 2 3.80 9.53 -59.83
C ILE A 2 3.15 10.92 -59.79
N GLU A 3 2.49 11.32 -60.87
CA GLU A 3 1.80 12.62 -60.99
C GLU A 3 0.44 12.66 -60.27
N ALA A 4 -0.11 11.48 -59.95
CA ALA A 4 -1.35 11.30 -59.22
C ALA A 4 -1.25 10.09 -58.28
N PRO A 5 -2.09 10.02 -57.21
CA PRO A 5 -2.18 8.86 -56.34
C PRO A 5 -2.36 7.55 -57.12
N LEU A 6 -1.60 6.53 -56.77
CA LEU A 6 -1.75 5.21 -57.37
C LEU A 6 -2.82 4.43 -56.62
N THR A 7 -3.97 4.20 -57.24
CA THR A 7 -5.00 3.32 -56.69
C THR A 7 -4.78 1.88 -57.13
N VAL A 8 -4.54 0.96 -56.19
CA VAL A 8 -4.50 -0.48 -56.47
C VAL A 8 -5.93 -1.00 -56.52
N PRO A 9 -6.43 -1.50 -57.67
CA PRO A 9 -7.81 -1.94 -57.78
C PRO A 9 -8.12 -3.19 -56.95
N THR A 10 -9.40 -3.41 -56.67
CA THR A 10 -9.87 -4.62 -55.98
C THR A 10 -9.39 -5.90 -56.66
N GLY A 11 -8.85 -6.83 -55.86
CA GLY A 11 -8.35 -8.12 -56.33
C GLY A 11 -7.02 -8.06 -57.08
N VAL A 12 -6.37 -6.90 -57.15
CA VAL A 12 -5.06 -6.73 -57.80
C VAL A 12 -3.95 -6.80 -56.77
N ILE A 13 -2.87 -7.51 -57.13
CA ILE A 13 -1.61 -7.55 -56.40
C ILE A 13 -0.60 -6.68 -57.13
N LEU A 14 -0.10 -5.65 -56.45
CA LEU A 14 1.01 -4.84 -56.89
C LEU A 14 2.27 -5.28 -56.13
N ALA A 15 3.18 -6.00 -56.79
CA ALA A 15 4.38 -6.52 -56.15
C ALA A 15 5.64 -6.14 -56.93
N THR A 16 6.74 -5.92 -56.22
CA THR A 16 8.07 -5.82 -56.85
C THR A 16 8.71 -7.20 -56.99
N MET A 17 9.33 -7.48 -58.15
CA MET A 17 10.10 -8.70 -58.35
C MET A 17 11.58 -8.44 -58.02
N SER A 18 11.92 -8.39 -56.74
CA SER A 18 13.32 -8.22 -56.30
C SER A 18 13.71 -9.33 -55.33
N ALA A 19 14.59 -10.23 -55.77
CA ALA A 19 15.17 -11.28 -54.93
C ALA A 19 16.21 -10.76 -53.92
N LEU A 20 16.47 -9.44 -53.87
CA LEU A 20 17.59 -8.83 -53.13
C LEU A 20 17.16 -7.75 -52.12
N GLN A 21 15.93 -7.76 -51.62
CA GLN A 21 15.41 -6.76 -50.65
C GLN A 21 15.48 -5.29 -51.12
N ARG A 22 15.87 -5.01 -52.37
CA ARG A 22 15.80 -3.65 -52.90
C ARG A 22 14.36 -3.32 -53.22
N GLN A 23 13.70 -2.58 -52.34
CA GLN A 23 12.35 -2.06 -52.53
C GLN A 23 12.32 -1.10 -53.72
N ALA A 24 11.31 -1.20 -54.58
CA ALA A 24 11.09 -0.16 -55.58
C ALA A 24 10.52 1.09 -54.90
N THR A 25 11.09 2.25 -55.19
CA THR A 25 10.66 3.50 -54.56
C THR A 25 9.59 4.22 -55.39
N ILE A 26 8.42 4.46 -54.80
CA ILE A 26 7.39 5.35 -55.30
C ILE A 26 7.59 6.72 -54.62
N VAL A 27 7.96 7.71 -55.42
CA VAL A 27 8.22 9.08 -54.96
C VAL A 27 7.07 9.99 -55.39
N ALA A 28 6.59 10.80 -54.45
CA ALA A 28 5.52 11.75 -54.68
C ALA A 28 6.01 12.86 -55.62
N SER A 29 5.17 13.26 -56.57
CA SER A 29 5.37 14.53 -57.28
C SER A 29 4.60 15.69 -56.64
N VAL A 30 3.58 15.36 -55.83
CA VAL A 30 2.72 16.30 -55.09
C VAL A 30 2.68 15.86 -53.62
N ALA A 31 3.08 16.74 -52.72
CA ALA A 31 3.33 16.40 -51.32
C ALA A 31 2.06 16.22 -50.46
N ILE A 32 0.88 16.64 -50.93
CA ILE A 32 -0.36 16.80 -50.14
C ILE A 32 -1.41 15.71 -50.38
N SER A 33 -1.08 14.63 -51.10
CA SER A 33 -2.03 13.55 -51.42
C SER A 33 -1.47 12.18 -51.09
N PRO A 34 -2.33 11.16 -50.88
CA PRO A 34 -1.87 9.78 -50.76
C PRO A 34 -1.01 9.35 -51.97
N LEU A 35 0.11 8.68 -51.71
CA LEU A 35 0.96 8.08 -52.72
C LEU A 35 0.31 6.83 -53.31
N VAL A 36 -0.15 5.94 -52.43
CA VAL A 36 -0.85 4.71 -52.80
C VAL A 36 -2.15 4.59 -52.01
N THR A 37 -3.24 4.26 -52.70
CA THR A 37 -4.53 3.93 -52.09
C THR A 37 -4.88 2.48 -52.40
N LEU A 38 -5.15 1.69 -51.36
CA LEU A 38 -5.58 0.30 -51.49
C LEU A 38 -7.10 0.20 -51.55
N SER A 39 -7.60 -0.45 -52.61
CA SER A 39 -9.00 -0.83 -52.69
C SER A 39 -9.27 -2.10 -51.88
N PRO A 40 -10.53 -2.41 -51.53
CA PRO A 40 -10.87 -3.64 -50.82
C PRO A 40 -10.34 -4.88 -51.55
N GLY A 41 -9.69 -5.81 -50.83
CA GLY A 41 -9.12 -7.03 -51.40
C GLY A 41 -7.88 -6.84 -52.30
N SER A 42 -7.25 -5.67 -52.27
CA SER A 42 -5.98 -5.43 -52.97
C SER A 42 -4.77 -5.76 -52.11
N GLU A 43 -3.63 -6.02 -52.75
CA GLU A 43 -2.36 -6.31 -52.08
C GLU A 43 -1.23 -5.46 -52.65
N ILE A 44 -0.34 -4.99 -51.78
CA ILE A 44 0.92 -4.35 -52.16
C ILE A 44 2.11 -5.01 -51.48
N GLU A 45 3.20 -5.26 -52.22
CA GLU A 45 4.40 -5.89 -51.69
C GLU A 45 5.71 -5.27 -52.20
N GLY A 46 6.62 -4.97 -51.25
CA GLY A 46 8.02 -4.68 -51.53
C GLY A 46 8.30 -3.27 -52.08
N PHE A 47 7.54 -2.26 -51.67
CA PHE A 47 7.72 -0.87 -52.09
C PHE A 47 8.23 0.02 -50.95
N ALA A 48 8.98 1.05 -51.31
CA ALA A 48 9.26 2.20 -50.47
C ALA A 48 8.44 3.40 -50.96
N LEU A 49 7.76 4.11 -50.07
CA LEU A 49 6.87 5.23 -50.35
C LEU A 49 7.48 6.49 -49.75
N THR A 50 7.72 7.53 -50.54
CA THR A 50 8.39 8.72 -50.02
C THR A 50 7.99 10.05 -50.65
N GLY A 51 8.10 11.13 -49.88
CA GLY A 51 7.96 12.50 -50.33
C GLY A 51 6.55 13.09 -50.21
N ALA A 52 5.60 12.40 -49.57
CA ALA A 52 4.27 12.93 -49.28
C ALA A 52 4.27 13.72 -47.95
N ASN A 53 5.16 14.71 -47.82
CA ASN A 53 5.41 15.47 -46.59
C ASN A 53 4.59 16.76 -46.45
N GLY A 54 3.65 17.02 -47.35
CA GLY A 54 2.72 18.13 -47.25
C GLY A 54 1.56 17.80 -46.30
N VAL A 55 0.82 18.82 -45.86
CA VAL A 55 -0.39 18.61 -45.05
C VAL A 55 -1.35 17.66 -45.78
N GLY A 56 -1.76 16.58 -45.11
CA GLY A 56 -2.59 15.51 -45.70
C GLY A 56 -1.85 14.52 -46.60
N GLY A 57 -0.52 14.64 -46.72
CA GLY A 57 0.34 13.71 -47.46
C GLY A 57 0.44 12.36 -46.76
N ILE A 58 0.05 11.31 -47.48
CA ILE A 58 -0.01 9.94 -46.94
C ILE A 58 0.87 9.02 -47.81
N GLY A 59 1.66 8.15 -47.19
CA GLY A 59 2.37 7.09 -47.91
C GLY A 59 1.40 6.05 -48.46
N LEU A 60 0.79 5.28 -47.58
CA LEU A 60 -0.19 4.25 -47.93
C LEU A 60 -1.51 4.52 -47.22
N LEU A 61 -2.60 4.59 -47.98
CA LEU A 61 -3.96 4.75 -47.48
C LEU A 61 -4.79 3.47 -47.70
N ALA A 62 -5.38 2.94 -46.63
CA ALA A 62 -6.40 1.90 -46.65
C ALA A 62 -7.70 2.47 -46.04
N GLY A 63 -8.59 3.01 -46.88
CA GLY A 63 -9.73 3.82 -46.41
C GLY A 63 -11.12 3.38 -46.85
N THR A 64 -11.27 2.22 -47.51
CA THR A 64 -12.57 1.78 -48.06
C THR A 64 -13.15 0.64 -47.22
N ALA A 65 -14.38 0.81 -46.72
CA ALA A 65 -15.09 -0.18 -45.92
C ALA A 65 -15.36 -1.50 -46.70
N GLY A 66 -15.35 -2.63 -45.98
CA GLY A 66 -16.04 -3.86 -46.40
C GLY A 66 -15.17 -5.07 -46.82
N VAL A 67 -13.85 -4.93 -47.02
CA VAL A 67 -12.91 -6.06 -47.21
C VAL A 67 -11.48 -5.66 -46.81
N SER A 68 -10.67 -6.62 -46.32
CA SER A 68 -9.26 -6.41 -45.97
C SER A 68 -8.38 -6.06 -47.18
N ALA A 69 -7.45 -5.14 -47.00
CA ALA A 69 -6.29 -4.96 -47.88
C ALA A 69 -5.05 -5.60 -47.25
N ILE A 70 -4.05 -5.94 -48.07
CA ILE A 70 -2.81 -6.58 -47.60
C ILE A 70 -1.60 -5.72 -47.95
N ALA A 71 -0.69 -5.53 -47.00
CA ALA A 71 0.59 -4.86 -47.23
C ALA A 71 1.77 -5.69 -46.69
N ARG A 72 2.76 -5.99 -47.54
CA ARG A 72 3.94 -6.78 -47.17
C ARG A 72 5.23 -6.04 -47.50
N ASN A 73 6.14 -5.98 -46.54
CA ASN A 73 7.48 -5.42 -46.73
C ASN A 73 7.45 -3.99 -47.31
N ILE A 74 6.56 -3.14 -46.80
CA ILE A 74 6.43 -1.75 -47.26
C ILE A 74 7.18 -0.82 -46.31
N ALA A 75 7.94 0.13 -46.87
CA ALA A 75 8.54 1.22 -46.12
C ALA A 75 7.88 2.56 -46.47
N GLY A 76 7.56 3.39 -45.49
CA GLY A 76 7.18 4.78 -45.65
C GLY A 76 8.30 5.67 -45.10
N THR A 77 8.70 6.68 -45.87
CA THR A 77 9.75 7.62 -45.46
C THR A 77 9.35 9.04 -45.86
N ASP A 78 9.47 10.01 -44.95
CA ASP A 78 9.20 11.43 -45.24
C ASP A 78 7.78 11.68 -45.78
N CYS A 79 6.78 11.10 -45.10
CA CYS A 79 5.38 11.41 -45.30
C CYS A 79 4.80 12.03 -44.03
N THR A 80 3.76 12.87 -44.15
CA THR A 80 3.06 13.42 -42.97
C THR A 80 2.42 12.29 -42.17
N THR A 81 1.77 11.36 -42.87
CA THR A 81 1.37 10.06 -42.31
C THR A 81 1.94 8.95 -43.19
N ASN A 82 2.79 8.06 -42.66
CA ASN A 82 3.35 7.00 -43.51
C ASN A 82 2.31 5.95 -43.88
N PHE A 83 1.50 5.51 -42.90
CA PHE A 83 0.45 4.52 -43.12
C PHE A 83 -0.83 4.98 -42.43
N HIS A 84 -1.94 5.03 -43.18
CA HIS A 84 -3.24 5.44 -42.66
C HIS A 84 -4.28 4.37 -42.96
N VAL A 85 -4.90 3.83 -41.92
CA VAL A 85 -6.06 2.94 -42.00
C VAL A 85 -7.27 3.68 -41.44
N THR A 86 -8.35 3.75 -42.23
CA THR A 86 -9.51 4.60 -41.90
C THR A 86 -10.80 4.05 -42.52
N GLY A 87 -11.94 4.70 -42.23
CA GLY A 87 -13.22 4.45 -42.91
C GLY A 87 -13.78 3.04 -42.72
N GLY A 88 -13.55 2.41 -41.56
CA GLY A 88 -13.96 1.02 -41.30
C GLY A 88 -13.22 -0.02 -42.16
N ALA A 89 -12.09 0.33 -42.76
CA ALA A 89 -11.25 -0.61 -43.50
C ALA A 89 -10.54 -1.59 -42.55
N THR A 90 -10.11 -2.72 -43.09
CA THR A 90 -9.15 -3.62 -42.43
C THR A 90 -7.86 -3.67 -43.23
N LEU A 91 -6.72 -3.44 -42.60
CA LEU A 91 -5.40 -3.64 -43.20
C LEU A 91 -4.66 -4.74 -42.45
N SER A 92 -4.37 -5.85 -43.13
CA SER A 92 -3.52 -6.92 -42.60
C SER A 92 -2.12 -6.80 -43.21
N ALA A 93 -1.10 -6.74 -42.38
CA ALA A 93 0.27 -6.50 -42.80
C ALA A 93 1.26 -7.49 -42.19
N LEU A 94 2.23 -7.94 -43.00
CA LEU A 94 3.28 -8.85 -42.52
C LEU A 94 4.48 -8.08 -41.95
N ALA A 95 4.90 -7.02 -42.64
CA ALA A 95 6.00 -6.18 -42.22
C ALA A 95 5.83 -4.76 -42.80
N LEU A 96 5.80 -3.76 -41.94
CA LEU A 96 5.79 -2.35 -42.32
C LEU A 96 6.88 -1.60 -41.56
N SER A 97 7.52 -0.66 -42.24
CA SER A 97 8.46 0.26 -41.62
C SER A 97 8.10 1.70 -41.93
N ALA A 98 7.96 2.54 -40.91
CA ALA A 98 7.84 3.99 -41.02
C ALA A 98 9.17 4.61 -40.58
N SER A 99 9.66 5.56 -41.34
CA SER A 99 10.90 6.26 -41.04
C SER A 99 10.77 7.75 -41.32
N ARG A 100 11.50 8.57 -40.56
CA ARG A 100 11.56 10.01 -40.76
C ARG A 100 13.00 10.46 -40.95
N ALA A 101 13.29 11.15 -42.04
CA ALA A 101 14.53 11.91 -42.19
C ALA A 101 14.40 13.25 -41.44
N ALA A 102 15.50 13.99 -41.31
CA ALA A 102 15.63 15.22 -40.51
C ALA A 102 14.83 16.45 -41.03
N VAL A 103 13.57 16.27 -41.41
CA VAL A 103 12.65 17.32 -41.83
C VAL A 103 11.63 17.52 -40.70
N ALA A 104 11.81 18.59 -39.94
CA ALA A 104 10.97 18.94 -38.79
C ALA A 104 9.66 19.61 -39.26
N ASP A 105 8.63 18.80 -39.50
CA ASP A 105 7.24 19.23 -39.64
C ASP A 105 6.42 18.82 -38.41
N ALA A 106 5.57 19.72 -37.91
CA ALA A 106 4.70 19.44 -36.78
C ALA A 106 3.51 18.56 -37.20
N GLY A 107 3.10 17.62 -36.33
CA GLY A 107 1.87 16.82 -36.53
C GLY A 107 2.01 15.57 -37.40
N THR A 108 3.21 14.99 -37.50
CA THR A 108 3.42 13.77 -38.29
C THR A 108 3.19 12.50 -37.49
N THR A 109 2.63 11.48 -38.12
CA THR A 109 2.32 10.18 -37.52
C THR A 109 2.94 9.04 -38.35
N GLY A 110 3.59 8.08 -37.70
CA GLY A 110 4.11 6.90 -38.41
C GLY A 110 2.96 6.06 -38.94
N TYR A 111 2.11 5.58 -38.04
CA TYR A 111 0.95 4.76 -38.33
C TYR A 111 -0.29 5.38 -37.68
N LEU A 112 -1.32 5.62 -38.47
CA LEU A 112 -2.61 6.13 -37.99
C LEU A 112 -3.70 5.11 -38.28
N VAL A 113 -4.44 4.73 -37.24
CA VAL A 113 -5.60 3.84 -37.32
C VAL A 113 -6.78 4.58 -36.71
N ASP A 114 -7.77 4.93 -37.53
CA ASP A 114 -8.91 5.72 -37.07
C ASP A 114 -10.27 5.27 -37.63
N SER A 115 -11.33 5.97 -37.22
CA SER A 115 -12.67 5.86 -37.81
C SER A 115 -13.23 4.44 -37.88
N GLY A 116 -13.08 3.67 -36.79
CA GLY A 116 -13.63 2.31 -36.68
C GLY A 116 -12.87 1.26 -37.51
N SER A 117 -11.64 1.56 -37.93
CA SER A 117 -10.82 0.67 -38.76
C SER A 117 -10.03 -0.35 -37.94
N VAL A 118 -9.55 -1.40 -38.61
CA VAL A 118 -8.77 -2.47 -37.99
C VAL A 118 -7.41 -2.60 -38.69
N PHE A 119 -6.35 -2.60 -37.90
CA PHE A 119 -4.98 -2.80 -38.36
C PHE A 119 -4.36 -4.01 -37.67
N GLU A 120 -3.96 -5.01 -38.45
CA GLU A 120 -3.30 -6.21 -37.94
C GLU A 120 -1.90 -6.27 -38.53
N CYS A 121 -0.85 -6.29 -37.70
CA CYS A 121 0.52 -6.27 -38.17
C CYS A 121 1.40 -7.28 -37.45
N SER A 122 2.10 -8.15 -38.18
CA SER A 122 3.05 -9.06 -37.54
C SER A 122 4.32 -8.35 -37.09
N THR A 123 4.91 -7.49 -37.92
CA THR A 123 6.09 -6.70 -37.57
C THR A 123 5.93 -5.23 -37.98
N LEU A 124 6.02 -4.33 -37.01
CA LEU A 124 5.98 -2.89 -37.21
C LEU A 124 7.25 -2.25 -36.68
N GLN A 125 7.81 -1.33 -37.44
CA GLN A 125 8.95 -0.52 -37.00
C GLN A 125 8.70 0.95 -37.34
N VAL A 126 8.73 1.83 -36.34
CA VAL A 126 8.66 3.28 -36.52
C VAL A 126 9.93 3.93 -35.97
N LEU A 127 10.70 4.55 -36.86
CA LEU A 127 11.96 5.20 -36.55
C LEU A 127 11.83 6.71 -36.81
N GLY A 128 11.68 7.47 -35.74
CA GLY A 128 11.90 8.91 -35.77
C GLY A 128 13.39 9.25 -35.84
N SER A 129 13.71 10.52 -35.64
CA SER A 129 15.09 10.96 -35.45
C SER A 129 15.11 12.04 -34.37
N ALA A 130 16.21 12.14 -33.61
CA ALA A 130 16.32 13.06 -32.47
C ALA A 130 16.08 14.56 -32.81
N GLY A 131 16.13 14.95 -34.09
CA GLY A 131 15.78 16.31 -34.56
C GLY A 131 14.46 16.42 -35.32
N ALA A 132 13.81 15.29 -35.62
CA ALA A 132 12.52 15.21 -36.29
C ALA A 132 11.78 13.95 -35.82
N PRO A 133 11.28 13.92 -34.57
CA PRO A 133 10.52 12.79 -34.04
C PRO A 133 9.14 12.73 -34.71
N PHE A 134 8.52 11.55 -34.84
CA PHE A 134 7.07 11.56 -35.04
C PHE A 134 6.38 12.12 -33.78
N VAL A 135 5.21 12.75 -33.94
CA VAL A 135 4.36 13.04 -32.77
C VAL A 135 3.89 11.70 -32.23
N ASP A 136 3.30 10.88 -33.10
CA ASP A 136 2.89 9.52 -32.75
C ASP A 136 3.60 8.50 -33.63
N GLY A 137 4.29 7.55 -33.01
CA GLY A 137 4.85 6.39 -33.71
C GLY A 137 3.73 5.54 -34.31
N LEU A 138 2.84 5.03 -33.47
CA LEU A 138 1.58 4.38 -33.83
C LEU A 138 0.44 4.99 -33.00
N LEU A 139 -0.51 5.63 -33.67
CA LEU A 139 -1.72 6.20 -33.08
C LEU A 139 -2.94 5.36 -33.47
N VAL A 140 -3.68 4.90 -32.47
CA VAL A 140 -5.02 4.33 -32.63
C VAL A 140 -6.03 5.25 -31.98
N THR A 141 -6.91 5.84 -32.79
CA THR A 141 -7.86 6.86 -32.30
C THR A 141 -9.28 6.63 -32.83
N GLY A 142 -10.28 7.08 -32.09
CA GLY A 142 -11.68 6.99 -32.49
C GLY A 142 -12.33 5.66 -32.12
N VAL A 143 -13.59 5.74 -31.71
CA VAL A 143 -14.38 4.60 -31.23
C VAL A 143 -14.45 3.48 -32.27
N GLY A 144 -14.11 2.27 -31.83
CA GLY A 144 -14.14 1.05 -32.64
C GLY A 144 -12.87 0.83 -33.48
N SER A 145 -11.93 1.77 -33.49
CA SER A 145 -10.63 1.58 -34.12
C SER A 145 -9.78 0.60 -33.30
N ARG A 146 -9.08 -0.32 -33.97
CA ARG A 146 -8.22 -1.32 -33.31
C ARG A 146 -6.92 -1.54 -34.08
N ALA A 147 -5.80 -1.55 -33.38
CA ALA A 147 -4.54 -2.10 -33.88
C ALA A 147 -4.11 -3.31 -33.05
N SER A 148 -3.71 -4.39 -33.71
CA SER A 148 -3.10 -5.56 -33.07
C SER A 148 -1.75 -5.84 -33.73
N VAL A 149 -0.67 -5.72 -32.95
CA VAL A 149 0.70 -5.81 -33.45
C VAL A 149 1.47 -6.89 -32.69
N SER A 150 2.04 -7.86 -33.40
CA SER A 150 2.80 -8.96 -32.74
C SER A 150 4.18 -8.50 -32.27
N VAL A 151 4.93 -7.81 -33.13
CA VAL A 151 6.25 -7.25 -32.80
C VAL A 151 6.28 -5.80 -33.25
N ALA A 152 6.49 -4.89 -32.31
CA ALA A 152 6.55 -3.46 -32.57
C ALA A 152 7.87 -2.86 -32.07
N ARG A 153 8.44 -1.94 -32.84
CA ARG A 153 9.56 -1.11 -32.40
C ARG A 153 9.27 0.35 -32.68
N SER A 154 9.47 1.21 -31.69
CA SER A 154 9.28 2.66 -31.78
C SER A 154 10.50 3.38 -31.22
N ASP A 155 11.24 4.09 -32.06
CA ASP A 155 12.46 4.79 -31.66
C ASP A 155 12.35 6.29 -31.97
N ASP A 156 12.86 7.12 -31.05
CA ASP A 156 13.06 8.57 -31.26
C ASP A 156 11.76 9.32 -31.64
N ASN A 157 10.64 9.01 -30.98
CA ASN A 157 9.32 9.62 -31.19
C ASN A 157 8.88 10.45 -29.98
N THR A 158 7.88 11.32 -30.13
CA THR A 158 7.27 11.96 -28.95
C THR A 158 6.49 10.88 -28.19
N ASP A 159 5.47 10.32 -28.83
CA ASP A 159 4.72 9.18 -28.31
C ASP A 159 5.10 7.93 -29.10
N GLY A 160 5.64 6.93 -28.39
CA GLY A 160 6.09 5.69 -29.01
C GLY A 160 4.91 4.88 -29.56
N PHE A 161 3.97 4.57 -28.68
CA PHE A 161 2.73 3.87 -28.95
C PHE A 161 1.59 4.62 -28.25
N HIS A 162 0.54 4.99 -28.99
CA HIS A 162 -0.51 5.89 -28.53
C HIS A 162 -1.90 5.33 -28.83
N ALA A 163 -2.75 5.24 -27.80
CA ALA A 163 -4.18 4.98 -27.94
C ALA A 163 -4.99 6.17 -27.39
N ASP A 164 -5.98 6.65 -28.14
CA ASP A 164 -6.78 7.82 -27.76
C ASP A 164 -8.25 7.68 -28.24
N ASP A 165 -9.16 8.52 -27.73
CA ASP A 165 -10.56 8.67 -28.20
C ASP A 165 -11.31 7.35 -28.50
N GLY A 166 -11.21 6.36 -27.62
CA GLY A 166 -11.86 5.05 -27.75
C GLY A 166 -11.14 4.04 -28.65
N GLY A 167 -9.93 4.36 -29.11
CA GLY A 167 -9.06 3.45 -29.84
C GLY A 167 -8.47 2.34 -28.96
N LEU A 168 -8.36 1.13 -29.52
CA LEU A 168 -7.75 -0.04 -28.87
C LEU A 168 -6.41 -0.41 -29.51
N LEU A 169 -5.33 -0.33 -28.74
CA LEU A 169 -4.00 -0.79 -29.17
C LEU A 169 -3.58 -2.06 -28.42
N GLU A 170 -3.25 -3.12 -29.15
CA GLU A 170 -2.75 -4.38 -28.60
C GLU A 170 -1.34 -4.67 -29.12
N LEU A 171 -0.38 -4.83 -28.21
CA LEU A 171 1.03 -5.11 -28.49
C LEU A 171 1.47 -6.41 -27.82
N ALA A 172 1.79 -7.45 -28.60
CA ALA A 172 2.28 -8.71 -28.04
C ALA A 172 3.75 -8.61 -27.59
N THR A 173 4.59 -7.92 -28.37
CA THR A 173 5.97 -7.63 -27.99
C THR A 173 6.35 -6.26 -28.54
N GLY A 174 6.98 -5.43 -27.71
CA GLY A 174 7.32 -4.05 -28.05
C GLY A 174 8.73 -3.65 -27.58
N LEU A 175 9.38 -2.78 -28.36
CA LEU A 175 10.53 -1.99 -27.92
C LEU A 175 10.20 -0.51 -28.14
N SER A 176 10.30 0.30 -27.10
CA SER A 176 10.20 1.76 -27.21
C SER A 176 11.49 2.39 -26.70
N ALA A 177 12.21 3.12 -27.56
CA ALA A 177 13.53 3.64 -27.23
C ALA A 177 13.67 5.14 -27.53
N ARG A 178 14.17 5.91 -26.56
CA ARG A 178 14.44 7.35 -26.72
C ARG A 178 13.20 8.16 -27.10
N CYS A 179 12.02 7.72 -26.66
CA CYS A 179 10.78 8.46 -26.84
C CYS A 179 10.56 9.48 -25.72
N THR A 180 9.75 10.51 -25.93
CA THR A 180 9.28 11.34 -24.80
C THR A 180 8.40 10.49 -23.89
N ASN A 181 7.32 9.93 -24.44
CA ASN A 181 6.43 8.98 -23.77
C ASN A 181 6.53 7.65 -24.51
N ALA A 182 7.00 6.60 -23.84
CA ALA A 182 7.14 5.30 -24.49
C ALA A 182 5.77 4.68 -24.82
N LEU A 183 4.84 4.72 -23.87
CA LEU A 183 3.42 4.39 -24.03
C LEU A 183 2.57 5.59 -23.61
N HIS A 184 1.60 5.96 -24.44
CA HIS A 184 0.70 7.08 -24.19
C HIS A 184 -0.77 6.64 -24.33
N ILE A 185 -1.60 6.96 -23.34
CA ILE A 185 -3.05 6.83 -23.39
C ILE A 185 -3.66 8.22 -23.22
N GLY A 186 -4.17 8.75 -24.32
CA GLY A 186 -4.66 10.12 -24.40
C GLY A 186 -6.00 10.35 -23.68
N ALA A 187 -6.24 11.63 -23.39
CA ALA A 187 -7.42 12.13 -22.68
C ALA A 187 -8.61 12.47 -23.58
N ALA A 188 -8.52 12.32 -24.91
CA ALA A 188 -9.59 12.77 -25.79
C ALA A 188 -10.81 11.84 -25.70
N GLY A 189 -12.00 12.45 -25.85
CA GLY A 189 -13.29 11.75 -25.94
C GLY A 189 -13.53 10.70 -24.85
N THR A 190 -13.60 9.43 -25.24
CA THR A 190 -13.84 8.30 -24.31
C THR A 190 -12.57 7.72 -23.67
N GLY A 191 -11.40 8.31 -23.91
CA GLY A 191 -10.10 7.78 -23.51
C GLY A 191 -9.63 6.59 -24.36
N GLY A 192 -8.33 6.33 -24.42
CA GLY A 192 -7.77 5.17 -25.12
C GLY A 192 -7.73 3.88 -24.28
N THR A 193 -7.60 2.73 -24.95
CA THR A 193 -7.29 1.44 -24.31
C THR A 193 -6.03 0.83 -24.88
N MET A 194 -5.09 0.43 -24.02
CA MET A 194 -3.86 -0.25 -24.42
C MET A 194 -3.72 -1.61 -23.72
N ARG A 195 -3.30 -2.63 -24.47
CA ARG A 195 -2.98 -3.98 -23.98
C ARG A 195 -1.58 -4.37 -24.40
N THR A 196 -0.69 -4.62 -23.44
CA THR A 196 0.73 -4.94 -23.66
C THR A 196 1.07 -6.29 -23.02
N PHE A 197 1.89 -7.12 -23.70
CA PHE A 197 2.31 -8.44 -23.18
C PHE A 197 3.82 -8.60 -22.97
N SER A 198 4.65 -7.74 -23.55
CA SER A 198 6.07 -7.65 -23.24
C SER A 198 6.65 -6.44 -23.94
N VAL A 199 6.69 -5.29 -23.25
CA VAL A 199 7.30 -4.07 -23.78
C VAL A 199 8.58 -3.78 -23.01
N SER A 200 9.68 -3.62 -23.73
CA SER A 200 10.93 -3.10 -23.20
C SER A 200 11.04 -1.62 -23.52
N ILE A 201 11.33 -0.81 -22.51
CA ILE A 201 11.48 0.64 -22.63
C ILE A 201 12.93 1.01 -22.33
N THR A 202 13.54 1.87 -23.14
CA THR A 202 14.92 2.32 -22.92
C THR A 202 15.07 3.81 -23.18
N ALA A 203 15.59 4.54 -22.19
CA ALA A 203 15.91 5.97 -22.31
C ALA A 203 14.73 6.86 -22.71
N ALA A 204 13.51 6.56 -22.26
CA ALA A 204 12.36 7.44 -22.43
C ALA A 204 12.30 8.53 -21.33
N THR A 205 11.63 9.66 -21.58
CA THR A 205 11.38 10.66 -20.53
C THR A 205 10.32 10.17 -19.55
N LEU A 206 9.24 9.60 -20.08
CA LEU A 206 8.22 8.85 -19.35
C LEU A 206 8.14 7.44 -19.94
N CYS A 207 8.12 6.44 -19.07
CA CYS A 207 7.77 5.07 -19.47
C CYS A 207 6.29 5.00 -19.86
N ILE A 208 5.42 5.59 -19.04
CA ILE A 208 3.97 5.59 -19.26
C ILE A 208 3.41 7.00 -19.01
N LEU A 209 2.59 7.47 -19.94
CA LEU A 209 1.70 8.62 -19.76
C LEU A 209 0.24 8.19 -19.95
N ILE A 210 -0.59 8.37 -18.94
CA ILE A 210 -2.05 8.29 -19.04
C ILE A 210 -2.58 9.64 -18.57
N ASP A 211 -2.96 10.52 -19.49
CA ASP A 211 -3.37 11.89 -19.15
C ASP A 211 -4.89 12.08 -19.06
N GLY A 212 -5.67 11.03 -19.38
CA GLY A 212 -7.13 10.99 -19.27
C GLY A 212 -7.66 10.09 -18.15
N ALA A 213 -8.67 10.58 -17.42
CA ALA A 213 -9.35 9.81 -16.36
C ALA A 213 -10.07 8.54 -16.85
N ASN A 214 -10.32 8.41 -18.16
CA ASN A 214 -10.97 7.23 -18.75
C ASN A 214 -9.97 6.29 -19.44
N GLY A 215 -8.67 6.59 -19.38
CA GLY A 215 -7.63 5.75 -19.98
C GLY A 215 -7.58 4.38 -19.31
N THR A 216 -7.45 3.33 -20.12
CA THR A 216 -7.36 1.95 -19.62
C THR A 216 -6.10 1.26 -20.13
N TRP A 217 -5.27 0.76 -19.22
CA TRP A 217 -4.06 0.02 -19.56
C TRP A 217 -4.05 -1.37 -18.93
N PHE A 218 -3.82 -2.39 -19.76
CA PHE A 218 -3.55 -3.75 -19.33
C PHE A 218 -2.15 -4.14 -19.74
N ASP A 219 -1.31 -4.53 -18.79
CA ASP A 219 0.03 -5.04 -19.06
C ASP A 219 0.20 -6.47 -18.57
N ASN A 220 1.11 -7.20 -19.20
CA ASN A 220 1.63 -8.45 -18.72
C ASN A 220 3.11 -8.46 -19.09
N GLY A 221 4.03 -8.63 -18.13
CA GLY A 221 5.44 -8.92 -18.43
C GLY A 221 6.26 -7.79 -19.08
N SER A 222 5.87 -6.51 -18.99
CA SER A 222 6.73 -5.39 -19.41
C SER A 222 7.72 -4.98 -18.31
N LEU A 223 8.89 -4.47 -18.70
CA LEU A 223 9.88 -3.89 -17.78
C LEU A 223 9.70 -2.37 -17.78
N ILE A 224 9.26 -1.82 -16.63
CA ILE A 224 8.82 -0.43 -16.51
C ILE A 224 9.48 0.21 -15.29
N ASP A 225 9.94 1.45 -15.44
CA ASP A 225 10.44 2.27 -14.35
C ASP A 225 9.27 3.09 -13.78
N GLU A 226 8.81 2.74 -12.58
CA GLU A 226 7.68 3.37 -11.92
C GLU A 226 7.90 4.87 -11.64
N SER A 227 9.16 5.29 -11.46
CA SER A 227 9.49 6.71 -11.23
C SER A 227 9.24 7.59 -12.46
N LEU A 228 9.09 6.97 -13.64
CA LEU A 228 8.83 7.62 -14.93
C LEU A 228 7.39 7.38 -15.41
N MET A 229 6.45 7.17 -14.48
CA MET A 229 5.03 7.01 -14.79
C MET A 229 4.23 8.25 -14.39
N THR A 230 3.28 8.64 -15.22
CA THR A 230 2.26 9.64 -14.89
C THR A 230 0.89 9.08 -15.22
N ILE A 231 0.04 8.95 -14.21
CA ILE A 231 -1.31 8.39 -14.34
C ILE A 231 -2.32 9.43 -13.82
N ALA A 232 -3.26 9.83 -14.67
CA ALA A 232 -4.34 10.72 -14.31
C ALA A 232 -5.31 10.08 -13.30
N ASP A 233 -5.81 10.89 -12.37
CA ASP A 233 -6.83 10.45 -11.41
C ASP A 233 -8.06 9.88 -12.14
N GLY A 234 -8.44 8.65 -11.77
CA GLY A 234 -9.57 7.93 -12.35
C GLY A 234 -9.21 6.91 -13.43
N ALA A 235 -7.99 6.95 -13.99
CA ALA A 235 -7.53 5.96 -14.96
C ALA A 235 -7.49 4.54 -14.37
N SER A 236 -7.72 3.53 -15.23
CA SER A 236 -7.71 2.12 -14.86
C SER A 236 -6.44 1.43 -15.36
N VAL A 237 -5.64 0.88 -14.45
CA VAL A 237 -4.37 0.21 -14.76
C VAL A 237 -4.31 -1.17 -14.12
N THR A 238 -3.99 -2.20 -14.91
CA THR A 238 -3.90 -3.60 -14.48
C THR A 238 -2.63 -4.24 -15.03
N ILE A 239 -1.79 -4.85 -14.18
CA ILE A 239 -0.50 -5.47 -14.58
C ILE A 239 -0.44 -6.95 -14.11
N SER A 240 -0.30 -7.88 -15.06
CA SER A 240 -0.23 -9.37 -15.00
C SER A 240 -1.48 -10.12 -14.51
N VAL A 241 -1.69 -11.33 -15.06
CA VAL A 241 -3.01 -11.95 -15.37
C VAL A 241 -3.96 -12.16 -14.19
N LEU A 242 -5.16 -11.58 -14.36
CA LEU A 242 -6.36 -11.79 -13.57
C LEU A 242 -7.03 -13.13 -13.94
N SER A 243 -7.16 -14.06 -12.99
CA SER A 243 -8.25 -15.03 -13.02
C SER A 243 -9.50 -14.32 -12.53
N GLU A 244 -10.41 -14.02 -13.46
CA GLU A 244 -11.76 -13.57 -13.14
C GLU A 244 -12.66 -14.81 -13.03
N THR A 245 -13.17 -15.09 -11.83
CA THR A 245 -14.24 -16.09 -11.67
C THR A 245 -15.58 -15.37 -11.85
N PRO A 246 -16.31 -15.55 -12.97
CA PRO A 246 -17.43 -14.69 -13.33
C PRO A 246 -18.66 -14.78 -12.39
N LEU A 247 -18.63 -15.65 -11.39
CA LEU A 247 -19.73 -15.87 -10.44
C LEU A 247 -19.54 -15.15 -9.10
N THR A 248 -18.33 -14.70 -8.76
CA THR A 248 -18.05 -14.00 -7.49
C THR A 248 -17.58 -12.56 -7.69
N GLY A 249 -17.20 -12.16 -8.91
CA GLY A 249 -16.63 -10.83 -9.17
C GLY A 249 -15.23 -10.65 -8.57
N GLU A 250 -14.64 -11.73 -8.08
CA GLU A 250 -13.31 -11.72 -7.49
C GLU A 250 -12.24 -11.82 -8.57
N GLN A 251 -11.31 -10.89 -8.49
CA GLN A 251 -10.10 -10.82 -9.30
C GLN A 251 -8.95 -11.38 -8.47
N SER A 252 -8.22 -12.35 -9.01
CA SER A 252 -7.07 -12.96 -8.32
C SER A 252 -5.90 -13.20 -9.26
N GLN A 253 -4.69 -13.12 -8.73
CA GLN A 253 -3.48 -13.60 -9.39
C GLN A 253 -3.25 -15.05 -8.96
N LEU A 254 -3.37 -16.00 -9.89
CA LEU A 254 -3.13 -17.41 -9.61
C LEU A 254 -1.68 -17.79 -9.93
N ILE A 255 -0.93 -18.17 -8.90
CA ILE A 255 0.41 -18.76 -9.05
C ILE A 255 0.26 -20.28 -8.96
N ILE A 256 0.49 -20.97 -10.08
CA ILE A 256 0.50 -22.44 -10.12
C ILE A 256 1.95 -22.91 -9.96
N ALA A 257 2.20 -23.69 -8.91
CA ALA A 257 3.52 -24.11 -8.39
C ALA A 257 4.08 -23.18 -7.30
N GLU A 258 5.37 -22.87 -7.34
CA GLU A 258 6.08 -22.17 -6.26
C GLU A 258 6.20 -20.67 -6.53
N LEU A 259 6.00 -19.85 -5.50
CA LEU A 259 6.38 -18.45 -5.46
C LEU A 259 7.65 -18.33 -4.64
N HIS A 260 8.70 -17.76 -5.24
CA HIS A 260 9.95 -17.41 -4.56
C HIS A 260 10.08 -15.89 -4.57
N VAL A 261 10.37 -15.30 -3.40
CA VAL A 261 10.63 -13.86 -3.28
C VAL A 261 12.05 -13.65 -2.79
N GLY A 262 12.89 -13.10 -3.67
CA GLY A 262 14.33 -12.99 -3.47
C GLY A 262 15.12 -14.26 -3.79
N THR A 263 16.41 -14.25 -3.47
CA THR A 263 17.33 -15.39 -3.58
C THR A 263 18.19 -15.48 -2.32
N ASP A 264 18.99 -16.54 -2.17
CA ASP A 264 19.95 -16.69 -1.07
C ASP A 264 21.00 -15.55 -1.02
N GLN A 265 21.35 -14.99 -2.18
CA GLN A 265 22.29 -13.85 -2.30
C GLN A 265 21.62 -12.49 -2.17
N PHE A 266 20.33 -12.42 -2.49
CA PHE A 266 19.53 -11.19 -2.48
C PHE A 266 18.16 -11.50 -1.88
N PRO A 267 18.08 -11.78 -0.57
CA PRO A 267 16.80 -12.05 0.06
C PRO A 267 15.93 -10.79 -0.03
N GLN A 268 14.63 -10.99 -0.23
CA GLN A 268 13.66 -9.91 -0.42
C GLN A 268 12.48 -10.14 0.50
N GLU A 269 11.84 -9.05 0.93
CA GLU A 269 10.64 -9.08 1.75
C GLU A 269 9.36 -9.12 0.89
N SER A 270 8.24 -9.39 1.53
CA SER A 270 6.90 -9.32 0.92
C SER A 270 5.92 -8.71 1.90
N ALA A 271 5.14 -7.73 1.47
CA ALA A 271 4.07 -7.11 2.25
C ALA A 271 2.70 -7.46 1.65
N PHE A 272 1.77 -7.91 2.50
CA PHE A 272 0.40 -8.27 2.15
C PHE A 272 -0.58 -7.37 2.92
N GLY A 273 -1.69 -6.97 2.27
CA GLY A 273 -2.65 -6.01 2.84
C GLY A 273 -2.59 -4.68 2.11
N GLU A 274 -2.41 -3.57 2.84
CA GLU A 274 -2.33 -2.22 2.27
C GLU A 274 -0.98 -1.86 1.62
N GLY A 275 -0.04 -2.82 1.53
CA GLY A 275 1.33 -2.62 1.03
C GLY A 275 2.31 -2.25 2.14
N ASP A 276 3.61 -2.13 1.83
CA ASP A 276 4.66 -1.74 2.80
C ASP A 276 4.49 -0.27 3.27
N SER A 277 5.18 0.06 4.36
CA SER A 277 5.46 1.42 4.79
C SER A 277 5.97 2.32 3.65
N HIS A 278 5.47 3.54 3.57
CA HIS A 278 5.72 4.41 2.42
C HIS A 278 5.95 5.88 2.78
N VAL A 279 6.52 6.63 1.84
CA VAL A 279 6.67 8.09 1.93
C VAL A 279 5.54 8.86 1.24
N ARG A 280 4.66 8.17 0.50
CA ARG A 280 3.55 8.81 -0.22
C ARG A 280 2.67 9.62 0.73
N GLY A 281 2.51 10.91 0.43
CA GLY A 281 1.67 11.81 1.23
C GLY A 281 2.29 12.24 2.56
N LEU A 282 3.56 11.90 2.82
CA LEU A 282 4.27 12.28 4.02
C LEU A 282 4.46 13.81 4.10
N SER A 283 4.38 14.35 5.30
CA SER A 283 4.85 15.70 5.61
C SER A 283 5.45 15.72 7.00
N VAL A 284 6.63 16.29 7.15
CA VAL A 284 7.32 16.35 8.44
C VAL A 284 7.75 17.78 8.76
N LEU A 285 7.26 18.29 9.89
CA LEU A 285 7.53 19.66 10.34
C LEU A 285 8.13 19.66 11.74
N LYS A 286 8.97 20.64 12.06
CA LYS A 286 9.45 20.91 13.42
C LYS A 286 9.02 22.28 13.88
N SER A 287 8.68 22.39 15.17
CA SER A 287 8.35 23.65 15.82
C SER A 287 9.00 23.75 17.19
N VAL A 288 9.25 24.99 17.62
CA VAL A 288 9.70 25.33 18.98
C VAL A 288 8.55 25.71 19.91
N SER A 289 7.33 25.82 19.38
CA SER A 289 6.19 26.41 20.10
C SER A 289 4.89 25.69 19.76
N LEU A 290 4.87 24.36 19.87
CA LEU A 290 3.69 23.54 19.60
C LEU A 290 3.17 23.77 18.16
N ASP A 291 1.85 23.86 18.00
CA ASP A 291 1.13 24.11 16.75
C ASP A 291 1.04 25.59 16.35
N VAL A 292 1.73 26.48 17.09
CA VAL A 292 1.79 27.91 16.79
C VAL A 292 3.22 28.30 16.44
N GLY A 293 3.37 29.28 15.53
CA GLY A 293 4.66 29.91 15.26
C GLY A 293 5.33 29.44 13.98
N ALA A 294 6.66 29.45 13.98
CA ALA A 294 7.46 29.14 12.81
C ALA A 294 7.73 27.62 12.72
N PHE A 295 7.50 27.06 11.54
CA PHE A 295 7.75 25.66 11.25
C PHE A 295 8.98 25.53 10.36
N THR A 296 9.78 24.50 10.62
CA THR A 296 10.82 24.05 9.69
C THR A 296 10.33 22.77 9.01
N ASP A 297 10.12 22.85 7.70
CA ASP A 297 9.78 21.67 6.90
C ASP A 297 11.05 20.86 6.62
N ILE A 298 11.02 19.58 6.99
CA ILE A 298 12.10 18.63 6.82
C ILE A 298 11.65 17.37 6.06
N THR A 299 10.51 17.47 5.36
CA THR A 299 9.90 16.36 4.59
C THR A 299 10.89 15.78 3.59
N ALA A 300 11.47 16.61 2.70
CA ALA A 300 12.40 16.16 1.67
C ALA A 300 13.67 15.49 2.22
N ILE A 301 14.09 15.82 3.45
CA ILE A 301 15.23 15.17 4.11
C ILE A 301 14.86 13.74 4.50
N LEU A 302 13.65 13.55 5.06
CA LEU A 302 13.21 12.26 5.58
C LEU A 302 12.52 11.36 4.55
N GLU A 303 12.11 11.88 3.40
CA GLU A 303 11.69 11.03 2.26
C GLU A 303 12.88 10.34 1.59
N SER A 304 14.10 10.80 1.86
CA SER A 304 15.32 10.24 1.26
C SER A 304 15.61 8.82 1.79
N PRO A 305 15.90 7.85 0.91
CA PRO A 305 16.09 6.45 1.30
C PRO A 305 17.37 6.17 2.10
N ALA A 306 18.38 7.04 2.04
CA ALA A 306 19.58 7.01 2.89
C ALA A 306 20.46 8.26 2.67
N GLY A 307 21.32 8.58 3.63
CA GLY A 307 22.37 9.60 3.59
C GLY A 307 21.95 11.01 4.00
N SER A 308 20.66 11.23 4.32
CA SER A 308 20.12 12.53 4.71
C SER A 308 19.55 12.45 6.12
N SER A 309 20.25 13.06 7.09
CA SER A 309 19.87 13.03 8.49
C SER A 309 19.61 14.42 9.06
N VAL A 310 18.78 14.49 10.10
CA VAL A 310 18.42 15.75 10.76
C VAL A 310 18.00 15.51 12.21
N THR A 311 18.27 16.48 13.09
CA THR A 311 17.84 16.41 14.49
C THR A 311 16.32 16.41 14.61
N ALA A 312 15.69 15.48 15.33
CA ALA A 312 14.23 15.37 15.42
C ALA A 312 13.55 16.66 15.92
N PHE A 313 14.19 17.41 16.81
CA PHE A 313 13.68 18.69 17.32
C PHE A 313 14.57 19.86 16.90
N THR A 314 14.09 21.10 17.05
CA THR A 314 14.90 22.30 16.75
C THR A 314 16.00 22.53 17.80
N THR A 315 15.66 22.45 19.09
CA THR A 315 16.61 22.67 20.21
C THR A 315 16.55 21.60 21.30
N GLY A 316 15.63 20.64 21.20
CA GLY A 316 15.31 19.70 22.29
C GLY A 316 14.67 20.30 23.55
N ALA A 317 14.29 21.59 23.58
CA ALA A 317 13.60 22.21 24.72
C ALA A 317 12.17 21.65 24.92
N ILE A 318 11.62 21.84 26.12
CA ILE A 318 10.21 21.54 26.44
C ILE A 318 9.29 22.24 25.41
N ASN A 319 8.23 21.56 24.99
CA ASN A 319 7.28 21.99 23.96
C ASN A 319 7.84 22.10 22.53
N ASN A 320 9.10 21.73 22.31
CA ASN A 320 9.53 21.43 20.95
C ASN A 320 8.78 20.20 20.45
N THR A 321 8.39 20.26 19.19
CA THR A 321 7.54 19.25 18.57
C THR A 321 8.07 18.84 17.21
N LEU A 322 7.92 17.55 16.93
CA LEU A 322 8.04 16.95 15.61
C LEU A 322 6.63 16.55 15.16
N PHE A 323 6.17 17.09 14.05
CA PHE A 323 4.88 16.74 13.44
C PHE A 323 5.12 15.81 12.27
N ILE A 324 4.34 14.74 12.19
CA ILE A 324 4.35 13.76 11.11
C ILE A 324 2.93 13.67 10.57
N GLY A 325 2.75 13.99 9.29
CA GLY A 325 1.46 14.07 8.63
C GLY A 325 1.33 13.06 7.51
N GLY A 326 0.16 12.44 7.41
CA GLY A 326 -0.25 11.60 6.28
C GLY A 326 -1.55 12.09 5.64
N ASP A 327 -1.77 11.72 4.38
CA ASP A 327 -3.04 12.00 3.66
C ASP A 327 -4.21 11.14 4.18
N ARG A 328 -3.91 10.09 4.94
CA ARG A 328 -4.85 9.20 5.62
C ARG A 328 -4.31 8.92 7.03
N THR A 329 -5.14 8.39 7.92
CA THR A 329 -4.70 7.82 9.20
C THR A 329 -3.72 6.67 8.95
N PHE A 330 -2.72 6.50 9.82
CA PHE A 330 -1.67 5.49 9.70
C PHE A 330 -1.39 4.84 11.06
N GLN A 331 -1.05 3.55 11.08
CA GLN A 331 -1.01 2.77 12.33
C GLN A 331 0.38 2.68 12.98
N GLY A 332 1.33 3.45 12.47
CA GLY A 332 2.69 3.48 12.99
C GLY A 332 3.60 4.29 12.09
N ILE A 333 4.87 4.38 12.47
CA ILE A 333 5.94 4.97 11.66
C ILE A 333 7.18 4.08 11.68
N LYS A 334 7.92 4.05 10.58
CA LYS A 334 9.23 3.38 10.46
C LYS A 334 10.29 4.45 10.23
N LEU A 335 11.37 4.43 11.00
CA LEU A 335 12.42 5.46 10.92
C LEU A 335 13.79 4.90 11.31
N ASP A 336 14.87 5.54 10.85
CA ASP A 336 16.22 5.26 11.32
C ASP A 336 16.65 6.32 12.34
N THR A 337 16.96 5.89 13.55
CA THR A 337 17.57 6.77 14.56
C THR A 337 19.09 6.58 14.50
N THR A 338 19.81 7.61 14.05
CA THR A 338 21.28 7.60 13.94
C THR A 338 21.98 8.18 15.17
N THR A 339 21.27 8.95 15.98
CA THR A 339 21.72 9.41 17.29
C THR A 339 20.56 9.28 18.27
N ALA A 340 20.73 8.44 19.29
CA ALA A 340 19.73 8.23 20.33
C ALA A 340 19.58 9.46 21.25
N ILE A 341 18.40 9.59 21.84
CA ILE A 341 18.15 10.52 22.93
C ILE A 341 18.97 10.10 24.18
N ALA A 342 19.65 11.06 24.82
CA ALA A 342 20.36 10.82 26.07
C ALA A 342 19.67 11.59 27.20
N LEU A 343 19.24 10.86 28.25
CA LEU A 343 18.42 11.33 29.39
C LEU A 343 17.06 11.89 28.93
N GLY A 344 15.96 11.32 29.44
CA GLY A 344 14.61 11.78 29.12
C GLY A 344 13.84 10.95 28.07
N ALA A 345 14.03 9.64 28.01
CA ALA A 345 13.16 8.76 27.19
C ALA A 345 11.68 8.91 27.59
N GLY A 346 11.37 8.93 28.90
CA GLY A 346 10.06 9.30 29.43
C GLY A 346 9.75 10.82 29.40
N ALA A 347 10.49 11.59 28.60
CA ALA A 347 10.23 13.02 28.38
C ALA A 347 9.56 13.31 27.05
N LEU A 348 9.16 12.27 26.31
CA LEU A 348 8.39 12.40 25.07
C LEU A 348 6.96 11.92 25.30
N VAL A 349 6.02 12.57 24.64
CA VAL A 349 4.65 12.09 24.48
C VAL A 349 4.30 12.07 23.00
N LEU A 350 3.62 11.03 22.56
CA LEU A 350 3.01 10.96 21.23
C LEU A 350 1.55 11.32 21.31
N GLU A 351 1.12 12.17 20.39
CA GLU A 351 -0.23 12.71 20.39
C GLU A 351 -0.80 12.72 18.97
N VAL A 352 -2.08 12.40 18.81
CA VAL A 352 -2.80 12.57 17.55
C VAL A 352 -3.75 13.75 17.63
N SER A 353 -3.97 14.38 16.48
CA SER A 353 -4.89 15.52 16.31
C SER A 353 -6.36 15.11 16.45
N ASP A 354 -7.14 15.85 17.26
CA ASP A 354 -8.60 15.72 17.30
C ASP A 354 -9.35 16.57 16.25
N GLY A 355 -8.62 17.38 15.47
CA GLY A 355 -9.16 18.27 14.43
C GLY A 355 -9.79 19.57 14.95
N ALA A 356 -9.98 19.72 16.26
CA ALA A 356 -10.53 20.91 16.92
C ALA A 356 -9.45 21.73 17.65
N GLY A 357 -8.18 21.45 17.39
CA GLY A 357 -7.03 22.06 18.09
C GLY A 357 -6.65 21.35 19.38
N GLY A 358 -7.29 20.22 19.70
CA GLY A 358 -6.88 19.32 20.77
C GLY A 358 -5.93 18.22 20.28
N TRP A 359 -5.20 17.68 21.24
CA TRP A 359 -4.19 16.64 21.04
C TRP A 359 -4.46 15.53 22.06
N ILE A 360 -4.58 14.30 21.57
CA ILE A 360 -4.89 13.12 22.37
C ILE A 360 -3.60 12.32 22.49
N ALA A 361 -3.10 12.14 23.72
CA ALA A 361 -1.93 11.28 23.96
C ALA A 361 -2.26 9.84 23.60
N ILE A 362 -1.31 9.17 22.97
CA ILE A 362 -1.42 7.78 22.57
C ILE A 362 -0.28 6.95 23.11
N ASP A 363 -0.55 5.68 23.35
CA ASP A 363 0.47 4.71 23.70
C ASP A 363 1.13 4.10 22.46
N VAL A 364 2.39 3.71 22.63
CA VAL A 364 3.20 3.14 21.55
C VAL A 364 4.03 1.95 22.00
N CYS A 365 4.48 1.17 21.01
CA CYS A 365 5.46 0.11 21.19
C CYS A 365 6.56 0.31 20.15
N VAL A 366 7.78 0.47 20.62
CA VAL A 366 8.97 0.59 19.77
C VAL A 366 9.56 -0.79 19.55
N CYS A 367 9.72 -1.19 18.29
CA CYS A 367 10.32 -2.47 17.90
C CYS A 367 11.48 -2.25 16.93
N ASP A 368 12.44 -3.17 16.93
CA ASP A 368 13.46 -3.20 15.88
C ASP A 368 12.82 -3.67 14.57
N SER A 369 13.08 -2.96 13.48
CA SER A 369 12.60 -3.32 12.14
C SER A 369 13.50 -4.31 11.40
N VAL A 370 14.59 -4.70 12.05
CA VAL A 370 15.58 -5.67 11.57
C VAL A 370 15.94 -6.58 12.74
N LEU A 371 16.58 -7.71 12.43
CA LEU A 371 17.09 -8.64 13.43
C LEU A 371 17.87 -7.88 14.54
N PRO A 372 17.55 -8.09 15.84
CA PRO A 372 16.81 -9.22 16.42
C PRO A 372 15.28 -9.12 16.48
N TYR A 373 14.67 -8.03 16.01
CA TYR A 373 13.23 -7.75 16.18
C TYR A 373 12.80 -7.81 17.66
N LEU A 374 13.45 -7.01 18.51
CA LEU A 374 13.06 -6.88 19.91
C LEU A 374 12.06 -5.73 20.08
N SER A 375 11.17 -5.84 21.07
CA SER A 375 10.30 -4.74 21.52
C SER A 375 10.92 -4.04 22.74
N HIS A 376 10.67 -2.74 22.87
CA HIS A 376 11.32 -1.84 23.82
C HIS A 376 10.33 -0.88 24.51
N GLY A 377 9.04 -1.24 24.58
CA GLY A 377 8.00 -0.41 25.21
C GLY A 377 7.91 1.00 24.58
N GLN A 378 7.68 2.03 25.40
CA GLN A 378 7.59 3.44 24.96
C GLN A 378 8.94 4.17 24.78
N THR A 379 10.04 3.47 24.52
CA THR A 379 11.39 4.08 24.45
C THR A 379 11.72 4.75 23.11
N ILE A 380 10.93 5.76 22.74
CA ILE A 380 11.03 6.47 21.45
C ILE A 380 12.37 7.18 21.31
N PHE A 381 13.06 6.95 20.19
CA PHE A 381 14.44 7.43 19.93
C PHE A 381 15.47 6.99 20.97
N GLY A 382 15.15 6.00 21.82
CA GLY A 382 15.99 5.55 22.91
C GLY A 382 17.30 4.91 22.44
N ARG A 383 17.39 4.53 21.16
CA ARG A 383 18.42 3.65 20.62
C ARG A 383 18.83 4.09 19.21
N VAL A 384 20.02 3.64 18.79
CA VAL A 384 20.51 3.84 17.42
C VAL A 384 20.15 2.60 16.62
N ALA A 385 19.05 2.66 15.87
CA ALA A 385 18.48 1.52 15.17
C ALA A 385 17.48 1.97 14.11
N PHE A 386 17.19 1.05 13.17
CA PHE A 386 16.02 1.13 12.31
C PHE A 386 14.81 0.60 13.10
N GLU A 387 13.89 1.49 13.46
CA GLU A 387 12.82 1.23 14.42
C GLU A 387 11.44 1.33 13.77
N GLN A 388 10.51 0.51 14.27
CA GLN A 388 9.09 0.64 14.02
C GLN A 388 8.43 1.14 15.31
N ILE A 389 7.68 2.24 15.22
CA ILE A 389 6.88 2.76 16.33
C ILE A 389 5.43 2.44 15.99
N ARG A 390 4.87 1.49 16.73
CA ARG A 390 3.49 0.99 16.60
C ARG A 390 2.58 1.81 17.50
N PHE A 391 1.38 2.11 17.04
CA PHE A 391 0.40 2.88 17.80
C PHE A 391 -0.64 1.96 18.42
N GLU A 392 -1.25 2.41 19.52
CA GLU A 392 -2.44 1.77 20.05
C GLU A 392 -3.59 1.71 19.02
N ASP A 393 -4.66 0.96 19.32
CA ASP A 393 -5.85 0.97 18.47
C ASP A 393 -6.56 2.33 18.51
N LEU A 394 -6.48 3.07 17.40
CA LEU A 394 -7.08 4.39 17.25
C LEU A 394 -8.50 4.36 16.68
N SER A 395 -9.13 3.18 16.52
CA SER A 395 -10.49 3.05 15.96
C SER A 395 -11.57 3.82 16.74
N GLY A 396 -11.37 4.01 18.05
CA GLY A 396 -12.23 4.81 18.93
C GLY A 396 -11.79 6.27 19.10
N VAL A 397 -10.65 6.68 18.53
CA VAL A 397 -10.10 8.03 18.67
C VAL A 397 -10.49 8.87 17.46
N ALA A 398 -10.98 10.09 17.71
CA ALA A 398 -11.32 11.03 16.64
C ALA A 398 -10.04 11.62 16.00
N TRP A 399 -9.29 10.82 15.23
CA TRP A 399 -8.12 11.31 14.51
C TRP A 399 -8.55 12.05 13.24
N VAL A 400 -8.60 13.37 13.32
CA VAL A 400 -9.16 14.21 12.26
C VAL A 400 -8.06 15.04 11.61
N ALA A 401 -8.15 15.18 10.28
CA ALA A 401 -7.23 16.01 9.52
C ALA A 401 -7.35 17.49 9.92
N GLN A 402 -6.21 18.15 10.13
CA GLN A 402 -6.14 19.57 10.48
C GLN A 402 -5.06 20.28 9.68
N ALA A 403 -5.21 21.60 9.50
CA ALA A 403 -4.23 22.43 8.82
C ALA A 403 -3.15 22.92 9.80
N ILE A 404 -1.91 22.44 9.63
CA ILE A 404 -0.72 22.95 10.34
C ILE A 404 0.21 23.53 9.29
N ASN A 405 0.69 24.76 9.49
CA ASN A 405 1.55 25.45 8.52
C ASN A 405 0.95 25.47 7.09
N ALA A 406 -0.36 25.70 6.97
CA ALA A 406 -1.14 25.64 5.73
C ALA A 406 -1.17 24.28 5.01
N ILE A 407 -0.73 23.20 5.66
CA ILE A 407 -0.76 21.83 5.14
C ILE A 407 -1.82 21.03 5.93
N THR A 408 -2.83 20.52 5.24
CA THR A 408 -3.90 19.71 5.84
C THR A 408 -3.55 18.23 5.77
N LYS A 409 -3.36 17.58 6.93
CA LYS A 409 -3.01 16.16 7.05
C LYS A 409 -3.64 15.57 8.31
N PHE A 410 -3.66 14.25 8.41
CA PHE A 410 -3.79 13.55 9.69
C PHE A 410 -2.46 13.64 10.42
N TRP A 411 -2.40 14.50 11.44
CA TRP A 411 -1.14 14.80 12.13
C TRP A 411 -0.98 13.93 13.39
N LEU A 412 0.21 13.35 13.50
CA LEU A 412 0.83 12.89 14.73
C LEU A 412 1.83 13.95 15.19
N ARG A 413 1.99 14.11 16.51
CA ARG A 413 2.98 14.98 17.13
C ARG A 413 3.76 14.24 18.20
N ILE A 414 5.08 14.31 18.13
CA ILE A 414 6.00 13.92 19.21
C ILE A 414 6.40 15.20 19.94
N ARG A 415 6.20 15.27 21.26
CA ARG A 415 6.42 16.49 22.06
C ARG A 415 7.28 16.24 23.29
N VAL A 416 8.20 17.16 23.57
CA VAL A 416 9.03 17.15 24.79
C VAL A 416 8.25 17.71 26.00
N ILE A 417 8.10 16.94 27.10
CA ILE A 417 7.21 17.25 28.24
C ILE A 417 7.89 17.59 29.58
N THR A 418 8.91 16.85 30.04
CA THR A 418 9.30 16.87 31.47
C THR A 418 10.63 17.59 31.77
N ALA A 419 11.55 17.67 30.80
CA ALA A 419 12.73 18.55 30.80
C ALA A 419 13.29 18.63 29.36
N GLY A 420 14.08 19.67 29.05
CA GLY A 420 14.78 19.70 27.76
C GLY A 420 15.70 18.48 27.60
N LEU A 421 15.83 17.98 26.37
CA LEU A 421 16.60 16.77 26.05
C LEU A 421 18.10 17.02 26.26
N GLY A 422 18.79 16.07 26.90
CA GLY A 422 20.25 16.13 27.06
C GLY A 422 20.98 15.94 25.73
N THR A 423 20.41 15.13 24.83
CA THR A 423 20.83 15.01 23.43
C THR A 423 19.59 14.96 22.55
N ASN A 424 19.55 15.80 21.52
CA ASN A 424 18.48 15.82 20.54
C ASN A 424 18.70 14.66 19.56
N PRO A 425 17.76 13.72 19.43
CA PRO A 425 17.96 12.57 18.57
C PRO A 425 18.11 13.01 17.11
N VAL A 426 18.89 12.26 16.34
CA VAL A 426 19.08 12.47 14.90
C VAL A 426 18.43 11.32 14.18
N ILE A 427 17.55 11.64 13.24
CA ILE A 427 16.79 10.68 12.45
C ILE A 427 17.16 10.79 10.97
N GLU A 428 17.08 9.66 10.29
CA GLU A 428 17.32 9.47 8.87
C GLU A 428 16.19 8.60 8.31
N SER A 429 15.60 9.01 7.19
CA SER A 429 14.43 8.34 6.60
C SER A 429 13.20 8.23 7.53
N LEU A 430 12.01 8.42 6.98
CA LEU A 430 10.77 8.19 7.71
C LEU A 430 9.70 7.70 6.76
N LYS A 431 8.99 6.65 7.15
CA LYS A 431 7.88 6.07 6.41
C LYS A 431 6.63 5.98 7.28
N LEU A 432 5.47 6.17 6.68
CA LEU A 432 4.17 5.96 7.30
C LEU A 432 3.84 4.45 7.28
N GLY A 433 3.35 3.93 8.40
CA GLY A 433 2.91 2.55 8.53
C GLY A 433 1.51 2.30 7.97
N THR A 434 1.29 1.07 7.50
CA THR A 434 0.07 0.59 6.85
C THR A 434 -0.49 -0.63 7.61
N ASN A 435 -1.74 -1.01 7.36
CA ASN A 435 -2.27 -2.28 7.83
C ASN A 435 -1.74 -3.41 6.95
N ARG A 436 -0.76 -4.17 7.44
CA ARG A 436 -0.10 -5.22 6.64
C ARG A 436 0.40 -6.41 7.45
N THR A 437 0.58 -7.52 6.77
CA THR A 437 1.46 -8.61 7.19
C THR A 437 2.71 -8.58 6.33
N GLU A 438 3.88 -8.59 6.94
CA GLU A 438 5.18 -8.56 6.27
C GLU A 438 5.91 -9.88 6.51
N ILE A 439 6.40 -10.49 5.44
CA ILE A 439 7.37 -11.58 5.49
C ILE A 439 8.72 -10.95 5.21
N ASN A 440 9.54 -10.83 6.24
CA ASN A 440 10.88 -10.25 6.13
C ASN A 440 11.79 -11.11 5.24
N ALA A 441 12.92 -10.52 4.83
CA ALA A 441 13.95 -11.18 4.03
C ALA A 441 14.50 -12.49 4.65
N ASP A 442 14.37 -12.64 5.98
CA ASP A 442 14.76 -13.85 6.74
C ASP A 442 13.59 -14.81 7.01
N GLY A 443 12.39 -14.51 6.52
CA GLY A 443 11.18 -15.31 6.69
C GLY A 443 10.40 -15.02 7.97
N ILE A 444 10.82 -14.07 8.81
CA ILE A 444 10.06 -13.66 9.99
C ILE A 444 8.77 -12.94 9.58
N LEU A 445 7.66 -13.34 10.20
CA LEU A 445 6.38 -12.68 10.05
C LEU A 445 6.27 -11.51 11.02
N GLU A 446 5.93 -10.34 10.50
CA GLU A 446 5.49 -9.19 11.29
C GLU A 446 4.07 -8.79 10.87
N PHE A 447 3.27 -8.36 11.84
CA PHE A 447 1.91 -7.88 11.64
C PHE A 447 1.85 -6.41 12.04
N PHE A 448 1.03 -5.59 11.37
CA PHE A 448 0.92 -4.16 11.61
C PHE A 448 -0.53 -3.71 11.62
N GLY A 449 -0.87 -2.83 12.57
CA GLY A 449 -2.19 -2.23 12.64
C GLY A 449 -3.29 -3.28 12.80
N THR A 450 -4.31 -3.26 11.96
CA THR A 450 -5.43 -4.20 12.07
C THR A 450 -5.08 -5.65 11.70
N ALA A 451 -3.89 -5.91 11.18
CA ALA A 451 -3.43 -7.27 10.86
C ALA A 451 -2.89 -8.03 12.09
N GLU A 452 -2.67 -7.35 13.21
CA GLU A 452 -2.06 -7.93 14.41
C GLU A 452 -3.01 -8.94 15.09
N PRO A 453 -2.60 -10.22 15.24
CA PRO A 453 -3.42 -11.22 15.90
C PRO A 453 -3.51 -10.99 17.41
N VAL A 454 -4.68 -11.31 17.98
CA VAL A 454 -4.85 -11.48 19.43
C VAL A 454 -4.52 -12.93 19.79
N LYS A 455 -3.66 -13.13 20.78
CA LYS A 455 -3.25 -14.46 21.27
C LYS A 455 -3.32 -14.50 22.81
N GLU A 456 -3.52 -15.70 23.36
CA GLU A 456 -3.43 -15.92 24.80
C GLU A 456 -1.98 -15.76 25.30
N ILE A 457 -1.81 -15.01 26.38
CA ILE A 457 -0.57 -14.88 27.15
C ILE A 457 -0.56 -15.98 28.20
N ILE A 458 0.46 -16.83 28.15
CA ILE A 458 0.58 -17.96 29.08
C ILE A 458 0.84 -17.43 30.49
N MET A 459 -0.14 -17.66 31.38
CA MET A 459 0.00 -17.43 32.81
C MET A 459 0.37 -18.72 33.53
N HIS A 460 1.35 -18.67 34.43
CA HIS A 460 1.66 -19.82 35.27
C HIS A 460 0.63 -19.94 36.40
N GLN A 461 -0.37 -20.83 36.23
CA GLN A 461 -1.41 -21.09 37.24
C GLN A 461 -0.89 -21.43 38.64
N ARG A 462 0.33 -21.97 38.77
CA ARG A 462 0.97 -22.24 40.08
C ARG A 462 1.43 -21.01 40.84
N LEU A 463 1.39 -19.84 40.21
CA LEU A 463 1.63 -18.53 40.82
C LEU A 463 0.33 -17.76 41.03
N LEU A 464 -0.83 -18.39 40.82
CA LEU A 464 -2.10 -17.95 41.38
C LEU A 464 -2.11 -18.37 42.85
N ASP A 465 -1.91 -17.40 43.73
CA ASP A 465 -1.85 -17.63 45.17
C ASP A 465 -2.68 -16.57 45.89
N ASP A 466 -2.99 -16.86 47.15
CA ASP A 466 -3.81 -16.02 48.00
C ASP A 466 -3.16 -14.66 48.25
N LEU A 467 -3.94 -13.59 48.08
CA LEU A 467 -3.49 -12.23 48.37
C LEU A 467 -3.43 -11.98 49.87
N THR A 468 -2.31 -11.41 50.32
CA THR A 468 -2.14 -11.03 51.72
C THR A 468 -3.02 -9.82 52.04
N GLY A 469 -3.98 -9.98 52.95
CA GLY A 469 -4.86 -8.89 53.40
C GLY A 469 -6.27 -8.92 52.82
N SER A 470 -6.53 -9.79 51.84
CA SER A 470 -7.87 -10.26 51.45
C SER A 470 -8.12 -11.67 51.98
N GLY A 471 -9.38 -12.11 51.97
CA GLY A 471 -9.73 -13.51 52.11
C GLY A 471 -9.27 -14.31 50.89
N SER A 472 -8.88 -15.56 51.13
CA SER A 472 -8.69 -16.56 50.10
C SER A 472 -10.06 -16.95 49.52
N PRO A 473 -10.27 -16.92 48.20
CA PRO A 473 -11.45 -17.51 47.60
C PRO A 473 -11.61 -18.98 48.07
N GLY A 474 -12.84 -19.42 48.29
CA GLY A 474 -13.14 -20.80 48.63
C GLY A 474 -13.08 -21.75 47.43
N ASN A 475 -13.41 -23.02 47.67
CA ASN A 475 -13.52 -24.03 46.62
C ASN A 475 -14.99 -24.38 46.38
N ALA A 476 -15.45 -24.29 45.13
CA ALA A 476 -16.79 -24.66 44.72
C ALA A 476 -16.77 -25.65 43.55
N ALA A 477 -17.81 -26.49 43.48
CA ALA A 477 -17.94 -27.51 42.45
C ALA A 477 -18.63 -26.93 41.21
N LEU A 478 -17.91 -26.89 40.09
CA LEU A 478 -18.45 -26.54 38.79
C LEU A 478 -19.07 -27.79 38.15
N VAL A 479 -20.40 -27.77 37.98
CA VAL A 479 -21.17 -28.88 37.42
C VAL A 479 -21.50 -28.61 35.96
N PHE A 480 -20.70 -29.14 35.04
CA PHE A 480 -20.94 -28.99 33.59
C PHE A 480 -21.98 -29.98 33.05
N SER A 481 -22.08 -31.17 33.66
CA SER A 481 -23.12 -32.15 33.35
C SER A 481 -23.32 -33.13 34.50
N ALA A 482 -24.31 -34.03 34.39
CA ALA A 482 -24.57 -35.09 35.37
C ALA A 482 -23.37 -36.03 35.63
N ASN A 483 -22.39 -36.09 34.72
CA ASN A 483 -21.22 -36.94 34.82
C ASN A 483 -19.88 -36.17 34.83
N ILE A 484 -19.92 -34.83 34.70
CA ILE A 484 -18.72 -33.99 34.61
C ILE A 484 -18.87 -32.87 35.63
N THR A 485 -18.14 -33.03 36.72
CA THR A 485 -18.00 -32.05 37.79
C THR A 485 -16.53 -31.89 38.10
N THR A 486 -16.08 -30.64 38.19
CA THR A 486 -14.73 -30.31 38.65
C THR A 486 -14.84 -29.40 39.86
N THR A 487 -13.91 -29.51 40.80
CA THR A 487 -13.83 -28.59 41.94
C THR A 487 -12.47 -27.92 41.88
N PRO A 488 -12.36 -26.80 41.14
CA PRO A 488 -11.15 -26.00 41.13
C PRO A 488 -10.81 -25.51 42.55
N ILE A 489 -9.54 -25.16 42.74
CA ILE A 489 -9.06 -24.54 43.96
C ILE A 489 -9.20 -23.00 43.81
N ASP A 490 -9.58 -22.32 44.88
CA ASP A 490 -9.67 -20.87 45.02
C ASP A 490 -10.52 -20.19 43.93
N ASN A 491 -11.68 -20.79 43.65
CA ASN A 491 -12.59 -20.32 42.60
C ASN A 491 -13.90 -19.70 43.13
N SER A 492 -14.20 -19.77 44.42
CA SER A 492 -15.45 -19.27 45.00
C SER A 492 -15.24 -17.96 45.76
N PHE A 493 -15.72 -16.85 45.22
CA PHE A 493 -15.63 -15.52 45.84
C PHE A 493 -16.89 -15.26 46.66
N THR A 494 -16.71 -15.09 47.96
CA THR A 494 -17.74 -15.15 49.00
C THR A 494 -18.40 -13.78 49.22
N ASN A 495 -19.73 -13.77 49.34
CA ASN A 495 -20.46 -12.56 49.73
C ASN A 495 -20.12 -12.11 51.16
N ASN A 496 -20.11 -10.79 51.43
CA ASN A 496 -19.67 -10.17 52.68
C ASN A 496 -18.18 -10.34 52.98
N ASN A 497 -17.36 -10.72 52.00
CA ASN A 497 -15.92 -10.79 52.13
C ASN A 497 -15.23 -9.98 51.02
N LEU A 498 -13.95 -9.67 51.23
CA LEU A 498 -13.05 -9.23 50.17
C LEU A 498 -12.20 -10.44 49.79
N ASP A 499 -12.49 -11.08 48.66
CA ASP A 499 -11.74 -12.25 48.18
C ASP A 499 -10.89 -11.87 46.96
N GLY A 500 -9.71 -12.45 46.82
CA GLY A 500 -8.84 -12.16 45.67
C GLY A 500 -7.72 -13.15 45.44
N LEU A 501 -7.23 -13.17 44.19
CA LEU A 501 -6.05 -13.92 43.75
C LEU A 501 -5.09 -13.02 42.97
N ALA A 502 -3.80 -13.37 42.91
CA ALA A 502 -2.80 -12.64 42.13
C ALA A 502 -1.97 -13.55 41.24
N ALA A 503 -1.46 -13.05 40.12
CA ALA A 503 -0.54 -13.78 39.25
C ALA A 503 0.63 -12.91 38.79
N ILE A 504 1.77 -13.55 38.55
CA ILE A 504 2.96 -12.95 37.95
C ILE A 504 3.05 -13.43 36.50
N VAL A 505 3.16 -12.48 35.56
CA VAL A 505 3.21 -12.73 34.13
C VAL A 505 4.49 -12.13 33.55
N THR A 506 5.20 -12.89 32.72
CA THR A 506 6.35 -12.38 31.97
C THR A 506 5.87 -11.87 30.61
N VAL A 507 6.32 -10.69 30.20
CA VAL A 507 6.03 -10.14 28.87
C VAL A 507 6.69 -11.02 27.81
N PRO A 508 5.92 -11.68 26.92
CA PRO A 508 6.46 -12.53 25.89
C PRO A 508 7.06 -11.71 24.72
N GLU A 509 7.93 -12.35 23.94
CA GLU A 509 8.38 -11.77 22.67
C GLU A 509 7.19 -11.57 21.71
N GLY A 510 7.23 -10.47 20.95
CA GLY A 510 6.21 -10.15 19.96
C GLY A 510 4.93 -9.53 20.52
N LEU A 511 4.78 -9.35 21.84
CA LEU A 511 3.65 -8.60 22.40
C LEU A 511 3.73 -7.13 22.00
N ASP A 512 2.62 -6.56 21.55
CA ASP A 512 2.49 -5.13 21.30
C ASP A 512 1.97 -4.43 22.56
N THR A 513 2.90 -3.82 23.32
CA THR A 513 2.57 -3.10 24.56
C THR A 513 1.93 -1.73 24.34
N SER A 514 1.77 -1.28 23.08
CA SER A 514 0.93 -0.12 22.78
C SER A 514 -0.55 -0.42 23.00
N ARG A 515 -0.93 -1.69 22.96
CA ARG A 515 -2.31 -2.14 23.13
C ARG A 515 -2.54 -2.72 24.52
N PRO A 516 -3.75 -2.59 25.06
CA PRO A 516 -4.06 -3.21 26.33
C PRO A 516 -3.96 -4.73 26.28
N VAL A 517 -3.39 -5.31 27.33
CA VAL A 517 -3.58 -6.73 27.67
C VAL A 517 -4.94 -6.87 28.34
N VAL A 518 -5.71 -7.90 28.00
CA VAL A 518 -7.06 -8.10 28.53
C VAL A 518 -7.10 -9.35 29.39
N LEU A 519 -7.50 -9.19 30.65
CA LEU A 519 -7.87 -10.31 31.51
C LEU A 519 -9.33 -10.67 31.28
N ASP A 520 -9.55 -11.88 30.80
CA ASP A 520 -10.87 -12.44 30.51
C ASP A 520 -11.27 -13.41 31.62
N VAL A 521 -12.24 -12.99 32.43
CA VAL A 521 -12.73 -13.73 33.58
C VAL A 521 -14.10 -14.32 33.24
N HIS A 522 -14.17 -15.64 33.18
CA HIS A 522 -15.41 -16.39 33.05
C HIS A 522 -15.88 -16.86 34.42
N TRP A 523 -17.13 -16.57 34.79
CA TRP A 523 -17.65 -16.87 36.13
C TRP A 523 -19.16 -17.12 36.12
N ILE A 524 -19.71 -17.67 37.20
CA ILE A 524 -21.15 -17.91 37.39
C ILE A 524 -21.61 -17.35 38.74
N PRO A 525 -22.82 -16.78 38.85
CA PRO A 525 -23.39 -16.46 40.15
C PRO A 525 -23.95 -17.73 40.80
N ALA A 526 -23.60 -17.97 42.08
CA ALA A 526 -24.05 -19.15 42.84
C ALA A 526 -25.41 -18.96 43.52
N VAL A 527 -26.10 -17.85 43.22
CA VAL A 527 -27.41 -17.51 43.79
C VAL A 527 -28.38 -17.03 42.73
N ASN A 528 -29.67 -17.23 42.99
CA ASN A 528 -30.76 -16.76 42.12
C ASN A 528 -31.20 -15.32 42.45
N GLY A 529 -30.22 -14.44 42.72
CA GLY A 529 -30.42 -13.03 43.05
C GLY A 529 -30.14 -12.11 41.86
N ALA A 530 -30.64 -10.87 41.93
CA ALA A 530 -30.19 -9.77 41.09
C ALA A 530 -29.26 -8.86 41.90
N GLY A 531 -28.37 -8.14 41.22
CA GLY A 531 -27.44 -7.20 41.82
C GLY A 531 -26.22 -7.00 40.94
N ASP A 532 -25.25 -6.28 41.46
CA ASP A 532 -24.02 -5.95 40.76
C ASP A 532 -22.86 -6.75 41.34
N VAL A 533 -21.94 -7.19 40.48
CA VAL A 533 -20.66 -7.79 40.89
C VAL A 533 -19.56 -6.85 40.48
N GLU A 534 -18.73 -6.46 41.44
CA GLU A 534 -17.56 -5.62 41.18
C GLU A 534 -16.31 -6.49 41.11
N TRP A 535 -15.65 -6.45 39.95
CA TRP A 535 -14.31 -6.98 39.78
C TRP A 535 -13.31 -5.83 39.87
N GLU A 536 -12.46 -5.86 40.88
CA GLU A 536 -11.33 -4.95 41.01
C GLU A 536 -10.05 -5.66 40.59
N THR A 537 -9.15 -4.92 39.98
CA THR A 537 -7.85 -5.40 39.57
C THR A 537 -6.79 -4.40 39.92
N ASN A 538 -5.68 -4.87 40.46
CA ASN A 538 -4.49 -4.05 40.63
C ASN A 538 -3.40 -4.59 39.73
N LEU A 539 -2.61 -3.69 39.15
CA LEU A 539 -1.51 -3.99 38.27
C LEU A 539 -0.24 -3.31 38.79
N VAL A 540 0.85 -4.06 38.83
CA VAL A 540 2.19 -3.56 39.13
C VAL A 540 3.12 -4.00 38.01
N GLU A 541 3.74 -3.03 37.35
CA GLU A 541 4.80 -3.27 36.38
C GLU A 541 6.14 -3.51 37.09
N VAL A 542 6.86 -4.55 36.68
CA VAL A 542 8.13 -4.99 37.27
C VAL A 542 9.20 -5.09 36.19
N PRO A 543 9.83 -3.96 35.83
CA PRO A 543 10.98 -3.97 34.92
C PRO A 543 12.12 -4.81 35.47
N LEU A 544 12.95 -5.39 34.59
CA LEU A 544 14.14 -6.13 34.99
C LEU A 544 15.07 -5.25 35.84
N GLY A 545 15.43 -5.76 37.02
CA GLY A 545 16.26 -5.04 37.99
C GLY A 545 15.50 -4.17 38.99
N ALA A 546 14.16 -4.10 38.89
CA ALA A 546 13.32 -3.46 39.89
C ALA A 546 13.45 -4.13 41.27
N SER A 547 13.33 -3.34 42.34
CA SER A 547 13.28 -3.87 43.71
C SER A 547 11.85 -4.27 44.07
N ILE A 548 11.66 -5.53 44.46
CA ILE A 548 10.35 -6.06 44.89
C ILE A 548 10.24 -5.92 46.42
N ASP A 549 10.07 -4.68 46.87
CA ASP A 549 9.97 -4.31 48.30
C ASP A 549 8.64 -3.63 48.67
N GLY A 550 7.70 -3.59 47.72
CA GLY A 550 6.39 -2.95 47.85
C GLY A 550 6.37 -1.45 47.49
N SER A 551 7.47 -0.90 46.96
CA SER A 551 7.53 0.52 46.54
C SER A 551 7.11 0.77 45.09
N LEU A 552 6.90 -0.29 44.30
CA LEU A 552 6.49 -0.16 42.91
C LEU A 552 5.08 0.46 42.80
N PRO A 553 4.84 1.36 41.83
CA PRO A 553 3.54 1.98 41.65
C PRO A 553 2.50 0.93 41.26
N GLU A 554 1.31 1.07 41.84
CA GLU A 554 0.16 0.23 41.56
C GLU A 554 -0.90 1.04 40.79
N VAL A 555 -1.51 0.40 39.79
CA VAL A 555 -2.66 0.93 39.06
C VAL A 555 -3.87 0.04 39.34
N SER A 556 -4.94 0.62 39.88
CA SER A 556 -6.20 -0.09 40.15
C SER A 556 -7.25 0.22 39.08
N ASN A 557 -8.00 -0.80 38.66
CA ASN A 557 -9.13 -0.69 37.75
C ASN A 557 -10.31 -1.52 38.28
N ALA A 558 -11.54 -1.05 38.09
CA ALA A 558 -12.74 -1.74 38.56
C ALA A 558 -13.79 -1.83 37.44
N LEU A 559 -14.45 -2.99 37.35
CA LEU A 559 -15.53 -3.27 36.41
C LEU A 559 -16.77 -3.74 37.18
N ILE A 560 -17.90 -3.08 36.95
CA ILE A 560 -19.19 -3.45 37.54
C ILE A 560 -20.00 -4.22 36.50
N HIS A 561 -20.38 -5.45 36.84
CA HIS A 561 -21.22 -6.31 36.01
C HIS A 561 -22.62 -6.45 36.62
N VAL A 562 -23.66 -6.06 35.88
CA VAL A 562 -25.05 -6.10 36.35
C VAL A 562 -25.66 -7.49 36.10
N ILE A 563 -26.12 -8.16 37.16
CA ILE A 563 -26.74 -9.49 37.11
C ILE A 563 -28.25 -9.40 37.30
N GLY A 564 -28.99 -9.95 36.34
CA GLY A 564 -30.44 -10.12 36.44
C GLY A 564 -30.83 -11.30 37.33
N ALA A 565 -32.03 -11.24 37.92
CA ALA A 565 -32.61 -12.39 38.61
C ALA A 565 -32.80 -13.56 37.61
N GLY A 566 -32.64 -14.80 38.07
CA GLY A 566 -32.72 -15.99 37.21
C GLY A 566 -31.37 -16.43 36.62
N SER A 567 -30.26 -15.75 36.92
CA SER A 567 -28.95 -16.01 36.31
C SER A 567 -28.08 -17.04 37.04
N ILE A 568 -28.60 -17.74 38.05
CA ILE A 568 -27.84 -18.76 38.79
C ILE A 568 -27.24 -19.79 37.83
N ASP A 569 -25.96 -20.11 38.02
CA ASP A 569 -25.20 -21.04 37.18
C ASP A 569 -25.14 -20.66 35.68
N VAL A 570 -25.49 -19.43 35.31
CA VAL A 570 -25.35 -18.91 33.94
C VAL A 570 -23.97 -18.28 33.79
N LEU A 571 -23.20 -18.77 32.82
CA LEU A 571 -21.86 -18.27 32.52
C LEU A 571 -21.90 -16.79 32.14
N GLN A 572 -21.10 -16.00 32.84
CA GLN A 572 -20.84 -14.59 32.63
C GLN A 572 -19.40 -14.41 32.14
N GLN A 573 -19.15 -13.28 31.49
CA GLN A 573 -17.83 -12.88 31.02
C GLN A 573 -17.52 -11.46 31.49
N SER A 574 -16.28 -11.21 31.89
CA SER A 574 -15.80 -9.91 32.33
C SER A 574 -14.41 -9.67 31.73
N LEU A 575 -14.29 -8.59 30.96
CA LEU A 575 -13.06 -8.21 30.26
C LEU A 575 -12.44 -7.01 30.97
N LEU A 576 -11.25 -7.20 31.55
CA LEU A 576 -10.54 -6.18 32.30
C LEU A 576 -9.25 -5.81 31.56
N PRO A 577 -9.22 -4.68 30.82
CA PRO A 577 -8.03 -4.24 30.09
C PRO A 577 -7.00 -3.58 31.02
N PHE A 578 -5.73 -3.84 30.73
CA PHE A 578 -4.54 -3.34 31.41
C PHE A 578 -3.56 -2.75 30.40
N ARG A 579 -2.91 -1.65 30.76
CA ARG A 579 -1.82 -1.08 29.97
C ARG A 579 -0.50 -1.45 30.66
N ILE A 580 0.45 -1.97 29.88
CA ILE A 580 1.79 -2.39 30.33
C ILE A 580 2.89 -1.75 29.48
N THR A 581 2.73 -0.45 29.21
CA THR A 581 3.35 0.25 28.09
C THR A 581 4.85 0.45 28.24
N GLU A 582 5.34 0.47 29.48
CA GLU A 582 6.76 0.65 29.77
C GLU A 582 7.55 -0.66 29.72
N LEU A 583 6.87 -1.81 29.64
CA LEU A 583 7.52 -3.11 29.70
C LEU A 583 8.04 -3.57 28.34
N ALA A 584 9.15 -4.32 28.38
CA ALA A 584 9.76 -4.99 27.25
C ALA A 584 9.74 -6.53 27.45
N PRO A 585 9.96 -7.33 26.40
CA PRO A 585 10.05 -8.79 26.53
C PRO A 585 11.06 -9.22 27.61
N GLY A 586 10.61 -10.11 28.50
CA GLY A 586 11.39 -10.57 29.66
C GLY A 586 11.16 -9.77 30.95
N ASP A 587 10.60 -8.56 30.88
CA ASP A 587 10.05 -7.89 32.06
C ASP A 587 8.81 -8.65 32.58
N GLN A 588 8.36 -8.28 33.78
CA GLN A 588 7.22 -8.90 34.41
C GLN A 588 6.17 -7.85 34.77
N PHE A 589 4.92 -8.30 34.86
CA PHE A 589 3.88 -7.57 35.57
C PHE A 589 3.17 -8.52 36.52
N VAL A 590 2.70 -7.96 37.62
CA VAL A 590 1.89 -8.66 38.61
C VAL A 590 0.51 -8.06 38.55
N PHE A 591 -0.52 -8.90 38.46
CA PHE A 591 -1.88 -8.44 38.63
C PHE A 591 -2.55 -9.17 39.78
N SER A 592 -3.52 -8.53 40.39
CA SER A 592 -4.50 -9.14 41.29
C SER A 592 -5.89 -8.96 40.74
N LEU A 593 -6.78 -9.91 41.04
CA LEU A 593 -8.21 -9.86 40.77
C LEU A 593 -8.94 -10.04 42.11
N PHE A 594 -9.80 -9.09 42.47
CA PHE A 594 -10.62 -9.12 43.67
C PHE A 594 -12.09 -8.98 43.34
N ARG A 595 -12.91 -9.49 44.25
CA ARG A 595 -14.29 -9.07 44.43
C ARG A 595 -14.45 -8.45 45.81
N ASP A 596 -14.82 -7.17 45.88
CA ASP A 596 -15.15 -6.52 47.15
C ASP A 596 -16.65 -6.64 47.46
N ALA A 597 -17.07 -7.81 47.96
CA ALA A 597 -18.45 -8.04 48.37
C ALA A 597 -18.73 -7.62 49.83
N ARG A 598 -17.88 -6.80 50.46
CA ARG A 598 -18.05 -6.40 51.87
C ARG A 598 -19.32 -5.59 52.06
N ALA A 599 -19.99 -5.83 53.19
CA ALA A 599 -21.20 -5.08 53.53
C ALA A 599 -20.93 -3.57 53.55
N GLY A 600 -21.65 -2.83 52.71
CA GLY A 600 -21.53 -1.38 52.58
C GLY A 600 -20.83 -0.92 51.30
N ASN A 601 -20.28 -1.82 50.47
CA ASN A 601 -19.86 -1.47 49.12
C ASN A 601 -21.10 -1.25 48.22
N PRO A 602 -21.32 -0.03 47.68
CA PRO A 602 -22.45 0.23 46.79
C PRO A 602 -22.24 -0.31 45.37
N GLN A 603 -21.04 -0.76 45.01
CA GLN A 603 -20.67 -1.20 43.66
C GLN A 603 -20.80 -2.72 43.48
N ASP A 604 -20.71 -3.52 44.56
CA ASP A 604 -21.06 -4.94 44.59
C ASP A 604 -22.34 -5.14 45.43
N THR A 605 -23.47 -5.32 44.75
CA THR A 605 -24.79 -5.44 45.39
C THR A 605 -25.38 -6.85 45.30
N LEU A 606 -24.71 -7.79 44.63
CA LEU A 606 -25.15 -9.17 44.52
C LEU A 606 -25.01 -9.91 45.85
N ALA A 607 -26.15 -10.20 46.50
CA ALA A 607 -26.21 -10.90 47.77
C ALA A 607 -25.97 -12.43 47.65
N GLY A 608 -24.81 -12.84 47.14
CA GLY A 608 -24.39 -14.24 47.06
C GLY A 608 -23.00 -14.43 46.47
N ASN A 609 -22.51 -15.67 46.51
CA ASN A 609 -21.18 -16.01 46.01
C ASN A 609 -21.16 -15.98 44.48
N VAL A 610 -19.96 -15.83 43.93
CA VAL A 610 -19.68 -16.06 42.51
C VAL A 610 -18.58 -17.11 42.40
N GLU A 611 -18.62 -17.92 41.35
CA GLU A 611 -17.66 -18.99 41.11
C GLU A 611 -16.95 -18.74 39.78
N VAL A 612 -15.64 -18.56 39.83
CA VAL A 612 -14.80 -18.42 38.65
C VAL A 612 -14.64 -19.78 37.97
N VAL A 613 -14.81 -19.78 36.66
CA VAL A 613 -14.73 -20.96 35.77
C VAL A 613 -13.38 -21.00 35.07
N SER A 614 -12.96 -19.87 34.49
CA SER A 614 -11.62 -19.70 33.91
C SER A 614 -11.16 -18.25 33.99
N ILE A 615 -9.85 -18.09 33.97
CA ILE A 615 -9.17 -16.79 33.86
C ILE A 615 -8.16 -16.95 32.74
N GLU A 616 -8.31 -16.14 31.71
CA GLU A 616 -7.44 -16.09 30.55
C GLU A 616 -6.87 -14.69 30.41
N MET A 617 -5.72 -14.58 29.77
CA MET A 617 -5.12 -13.29 29.48
C MET A 617 -4.79 -13.24 28.01
N HIS A 618 -5.21 -12.18 27.33
CA HIS A 618 -5.07 -12.01 25.89
C HIS A 618 -4.28 -10.74 25.59
N GLY A 619 -3.40 -10.81 24.60
CA GLY A 619 -2.62 -9.67 24.13
C GLY A 619 -2.59 -9.61 22.61
N THR A 620 -2.36 -8.43 22.06
CA THR A 620 -2.11 -8.26 20.63
C THR A 620 -0.64 -8.50 20.32
N PHE A 621 -0.34 -9.31 19.32
CA PHE A 621 1.02 -9.66 18.93
C PHE A 621 1.35 -9.09 17.55
N TRP A 622 2.51 -8.47 17.45
CA TRP A 622 3.04 -8.01 16.18
C TRP A 622 3.98 -9.03 15.52
N ARG A 623 4.28 -10.15 16.20
CA ARG A 623 5.09 -11.27 15.70
C ARG A 623 4.54 -12.63 16.12
#